data_AF-A0A0R2XDK0-F1
#
_entry.id   AF-A0A0R2XDK0-F1
#
_cell.length_a   1.000
_cell.length_b   1.000
_cell.length_c   1.000
_cell.angle_alpha   90.00
_cell.angle_beta   90.00
_cell.angle_gamma   90.00
#
_symmetry.space_group_name_H-M   'P 1'
#
loop_
_entity.id
_entity.type
_entity.pdbx_description
1 polymer ?
#
loop_
_entity_poly.entity_id
_entity_poly.type
_entity_poly.pdbx_seq_one_letter_code
_entity_poly.pdbx_strand_id
1 'polypeptide(L)'
;MLTPPPGPSSASSPIDPSEKPSSTTSLEDESELEVRRPTAEKVKRATLPAAHTPAKHGDTSGESWIAQRTMVEDYCGWGWVKKDKESWRQARWVALEGTPRTCPLPHTFLPRPVDDKNYQYRFFGTLAPYRAYEPQADMWVDVFILKGFMSLGPAKEEIRRPPPAQASSGVNRYADRAPNLLRP
;
A
#
# COMPACT_ATOMS: atom_id res chain seq x y z
N MET A 1 46.17 -26.66 -51.03
CA MET A 1 44.78 -26.20 -51.31
C MET A 1 43.91 -26.74 -50.18
N LEU A 2 43.53 -25.90 -49.22
CA LEU A 2 42.26 -25.13 -49.14
C LEU A 2 41.27 -25.84 -48.19
N THR A 3 41.18 -25.26 -46.98
CA THR A 3 40.06 -25.18 -46.01
C THR A 3 38.77 -25.99 -46.22
N PRO A 4 38.13 -26.51 -45.14
CA PRO A 4 36.76 -26.99 -45.21
C PRO A 4 35.74 -25.82 -45.16
N PRO A 5 34.58 -25.93 -45.82
CA PRO A 5 33.45 -25.02 -45.60
C PRO A 5 32.41 -25.58 -44.60
N PRO A 6 31.60 -24.71 -43.95
CA PRO A 6 30.64 -25.06 -42.90
C PRO A 6 29.15 -24.94 -43.29
N GLY A 7 28.28 -25.57 -42.47
CA GLY A 7 26.87 -25.22 -42.22
C GLY A 7 25.80 -25.91 -43.10
N PRO A 8 24.48 -25.65 -42.90
CA PRO A 8 23.77 -25.32 -41.66
C PRO A 8 22.37 -26.02 -41.54
N SER A 9 21.76 -25.90 -40.35
CA SER A 9 20.33 -25.69 -40.08
C SER A 9 19.23 -26.74 -40.42
N SER A 10 18.28 -26.78 -39.48
CA SER A 10 16.83 -26.91 -39.68
C SER A 10 16.16 -28.29 -39.65
N ALA A 11 15.29 -28.40 -38.65
CA ALA A 11 13.86 -28.70 -38.77
C ALA A 11 13.33 -30.11 -38.42
N SER A 12 12.18 -30.01 -37.73
CA SER A 12 11.01 -30.89 -37.76
C SER A 12 11.03 -32.20 -37.01
N SER A 13 10.31 -32.16 -35.89
CA SER A 13 9.50 -33.28 -35.39
C SER A 13 8.40 -33.66 -36.39
N PRO A 14 8.05 -34.96 -36.46
CA PRO A 14 6.67 -35.43 -36.70
C PRO A 14 6.13 -36.08 -35.40
N ILE A 15 5.00 -35.65 -34.85
CA ILE A 15 3.60 -36.05 -35.15
C ILE A 15 3.35 -37.56 -34.97
N ASP A 16 2.66 -37.87 -33.85
CA ASP A 16 1.50 -38.77 -33.61
C ASP A 16 1.45 -40.18 -34.26
N PRO A 17 0.90 -41.18 -33.55
CA PRO A 17 -0.56 -41.38 -33.72
C PRO A 17 -1.32 -41.95 -32.50
N SER A 18 -2.50 -41.35 -32.29
CA SER A 18 -3.84 -42.00 -32.39
C SER A 18 -4.36 -42.89 -31.26
N GLU A 19 -5.67 -42.68 -31.05
CA GLU A 19 -6.73 -43.59 -30.60
C GLU A 19 -7.13 -43.69 -29.11
N LYS A 20 -8.32 -43.11 -28.87
CA LYS A 20 -9.30 -43.35 -27.80
C LYS A 20 -10.11 -44.62 -28.14
N PRO A 21 -10.80 -45.32 -27.19
CA PRO A 21 -12.11 -44.81 -26.76
C PRO A 21 -12.61 -45.18 -25.31
N SER A 22 -13.55 -44.32 -24.85
CA SER A 22 -14.77 -44.50 -24.03
C SER A 22 -14.91 -45.44 -22.79
N SER A 23 -15.54 -44.85 -21.75
CA SER A 23 -16.76 -45.31 -21.01
C SER A 23 -16.68 -45.46 -19.47
N THR A 24 -17.36 -44.50 -18.80
CA THR A 24 -18.21 -44.47 -17.57
C THR A 24 -18.39 -45.66 -16.61
N THR A 25 -18.76 -45.29 -15.35
CA THR A 25 -19.44 -46.00 -14.21
C THR A 25 -18.47 -46.48 -13.10
N SER A 26 -18.62 -46.26 -11.77
CA SER A 26 -19.73 -45.87 -10.86
C SER A 26 -19.20 -45.22 -9.55
N LEU A 27 -20.13 -44.68 -8.77
CA LEU A 27 -20.03 -44.09 -7.42
C LEU A 27 -19.59 -45.06 -6.31
N GLU A 28 -18.99 -44.56 -5.22
CA GLU A 28 -19.43 -44.81 -3.84
C GLU A 28 -18.69 -43.92 -2.81
N ASP A 29 -19.44 -43.61 -1.75
CA ASP A 29 -19.31 -42.59 -0.71
C ASP A 29 -18.65 -43.20 0.55
N GLU A 30 -17.70 -42.52 1.20
CA GLU A 30 -17.33 -42.77 2.60
C GLU A 30 -16.81 -41.47 3.23
N SER A 31 -17.64 -40.89 4.09
CA SER A 31 -17.37 -39.79 5.00
C SER A 31 -16.42 -40.19 6.14
N GLU A 32 -15.41 -39.38 6.50
CA GLU A 32 -15.22 -38.90 7.89
C GLU A 32 -13.97 -38.02 8.08
N LEU A 33 -14.17 -36.92 8.82
CA LEU A 33 -13.17 -36.16 9.58
C LEU A 33 -12.17 -35.32 8.79
N GLU A 34 -12.69 -34.34 8.04
CA GLU A 34 -11.92 -33.16 7.70
C GLU A 34 -11.71 -32.29 8.96
N VAL A 35 -10.66 -32.62 9.71
CA VAL A 35 -10.13 -31.80 10.79
C VAL A 35 -9.84 -30.42 10.20
N ARG A 36 -10.70 -29.44 10.51
CA ARG A 36 -10.47 -28.03 10.19
C ARG A 36 -9.20 -27.56 10.90
N ARG A 37 -8.06 -27.79 10.25
CA ARG A 37 -6.79 -27.17 10.62
C ARG A 37 -7.04 -25.67 10.55
N PRO A 38 -6.72 -24.88 11.59
CA PRO A 38 -6.80 -23.43 11.46
C PRO A 38 -5.89 -23.04 10.31
N THR A 39 -6.48 -22.50 9.24
CA THR A 39 -5.71 -21.90 8.15
C THR A 39 -4.86 -20.83 8.79
N ALA A 40 -3.57 -21.12 8.96
CA ALA A 40 -2.59 -20.13 9.35
C ALA A 40 -2.63 -19.07 8.26
N GLU A 41 -3.30 -17.96 8.56
CA GLU A 41 -3.34 -16.79 7.70
C GLU A 41 -1.87 -16.42 7.46
N LYS A 42 -1.38 -16.73 6.26
CA LYS A 42 -0.02 -16.40 5.87
C LYS A 42 0.06 -14.89 5.85
N VAL A 43 0.52 -14.32 6.96
CA VAL A 43 0.96 -12.94 7.03
C VAL A 43 1.98 -12.78 5.92
N LYS A 44 1.58 -12.13 4.83
CA LYS A 44 2.48 -11.82 3.72
C LYS A 44 3.55 -10.91 4.30
N ARG A 45 4.70 -11.51 4.63
CA ARG A 45 5.86 -10.79 5.14
C ARG A 45 6.14 -9.65 4.17
N ALA A 46 6.34 -8.46 4.72
CA ALA A 46 6.69 -7.27 3.96
C ALA A 46 7.80 -7.58 2.96
N THR A 47 7.86 -6.85 1.84
CA THR A 47 9.10 -6.68 1.08
C THR A 47 10.22 -6.48 2.11
N LEU A 48 11.29 -7.30 2.05
CA LEU A 48 12.32 -7.37 3.11
C LEU A 48 12.74 -6.01 3.72
N PRO A 49 12.82 -4.89 2.95
CA PRO A 49 13.12 -3.57 3.49
C PRO A 49 12.03 -2.96 4.40
N ALA A 50 10.74 -3.04 4.03
CA ALA A 50 9.66 -2.44 4.81
C ALA A 50 9.43 -3.14 6.16
N ALA A 51 9.95 -4.36 6.33
CA ALA A 51 9.94 -5.11 7.58
C ALA A 51 10.73 -4.42 8.71
N HIS A 52 11.61 -3.47 8.40
CA HIS A 52 12.32 -2.66 9.40
C HIS A 52 11.42 -1.63 10.09
N THR A 53 10.24 -1.33 9.52
CA THR A 53 9.28 -0.45 10.20
C THR A 53 8.74 -1.15 11.44
N PRO A 54 8.73 -0.49 12.62
CA PRO A 54 8.15 -1.08 13.82
C PRO A 54 6.70 -1.52 13.60
N ALA A 55 6.29 -2.62 14.24
CA ALA A 55 4.90 -3.06 14.21
C ALA A 55 3.96 -1.99 14.78
N LYS A 56 4.44 -1.23 15.76
CA LYS A 56 3.73 -0.16 16.46
C LYS A 56 4.72 0.90 16.96
N HIS A 57 4.36 2.17 16.85
CA HIS A 57 5.16 3.28 17.40
C HIS A 57 4.28 4.49 17.77
N GLY A 58 4.71 5.27 18.77
CA GLY A 58 3.98 6.45 19.25
C GLY A 58 2.66 6.13 20.00
N ASP A 59 1.78 7.13 20.10
CA ASP A 59 0.44 6.99 20.69
C ASP A 59 -0.55 6.43 19.68
N THR A 60 -1.03 5.22 19.95
CA THR A 60 -1.99 4.52 19.08
C THR A 60 -3.38 4.39 19.71
N SER A 61 -3.76 5.35 20.54
CA SER A 61 -5.11 5.45 21.09
C SER A 61 -5.99 6.37 20.23
N GLY A 62 -7.31 6.19 20.32
CA GLY A 62 -8.29 7.08 19.68
C GLY A 62 -8.61 6.76 18.21
N GLU A 63 -9.10 7.78 17.49
CA GLU A 63 -9.49 7.65 16.08
C GLU A 63 -8.28 7.34 15.20
N SER A 64 -8.48 6.42 14.26
CA SER A 64 -7.43 5.96 13.36
C SER A 64 -7.81 6.10 11.90
N TRP A 65 -6.78 6.15 11.06
CA TRP A 65 -6.86 6.28 9.62
C TRP A 65 -6.11 5.12 8.97
N ILE A 66 -6.61 4.61 7.86
CA ILE A 66 -5.85 3.70 7.00
C ILE A 66 -5.04 4.54 6.04
N ALA A 67 -3.74 4.34 6.06
CA ALA A 67 -2.76 5.05 5.26
C ALA A 67 -2.05 4.09 4.32
N GLN A 68 -1.80 4.52 3.09
CA GLN A 68 -0.98 3.78 2.13
C GLN A 68 0.07 4.71 1.54
N ARG A 69 1.33 4.27 1.64
CA ARG A 69 2.45 4.99 1.05
C ARG A 69 2.37 4.94 -0.47
N THR A 70 2.52 6.09 -1.10
CA THR A 70 2.56 6.19 -2.56
C THR A 70 3.68 7.13 -2.94
N MET A 71 4.52 6.70 -3.88
CA MET A 71 5.63 7.49 -4.39
C MET A 71 5.19 8.16 -5.69
N VAL A 72 5.27 9.48 -5.70
CA VAL A 72 5.09 10.29 -6.90
C VAL A 72 6.42 10.99 -7.07
N GLU A 73 6.99 10.87 -8.26
CA GLU A 73 8.22 11.59 -8.60
C GLU A 73 7.98 13.08 -8.37
N ASP A 74 8.98 13.77 -7.82
CA ASP A 74 8.94 15.23 -7.84
C ASP A 74 7.73 15.84 -7.11
N TYR A 75 7.34 15.22 -5.98
CA TYR A 75 6.16 15.62 -5.21
C TYR A 75 6.35 15.31 -3.71
N CYS A 76 6.08 16.27 -2.81
CA CYS A 76 6.37 16.23 -1.37
C CYS A 76 5.32 15.52 -0.49
N GLY A 77 4.19 15.15 -1.08
CA GLY A 77 3.18 14.32 -0.43
C GLY A 77 3.72 12.95 -0.04
N TRP A 78 3.29 12.45 1.11
CA TRP A 78 3.70 11.15 1.63
C TRP A 78 2.86 10.01 1.04
N GLY A 79 1.55 10.23 0.89
CA GLY A 79 0.64 9.18 0.43
C GLY A 79 -0.83 9.47 0.70
N TRP A 80 -1.63 8.41 0.69
CA TRP A 80 -3.09 8.49 0.84
C TRP A 80 -3.53 8.08 2.25
N VAL A 81 -4.48 8.82 2.82
CA VAL A 81 -5.16 8.45 4.08
C VAL A 81 -6.67 8.44 3.90
N LYS A 82 -7.35 7.49 4.55
CA LYS A 82 -8.81 7.37 4.55
C LYS A 82 -9.29 6.86 5.90
N LYS A 83 -10.59 7.02 6.20
CA LYS A 83 -11.20 6.30 7.33
C LYS A 83 -11.36 4.81 7.00
N ASP A 84 -11.45 3.97 8.02
CA ASP A 84 -11.54 2.50 7.85
C ASP A 84 -12.62 2.07 6.86
N LYS A 85 -13.81 2.69 6.93
CA LYS A 85 -14.99 2.36 6.10
C LYS A 85 -15.05 3.09 4.76
N GLU A 86 -14.15 4.03 4.49
CA GLU A 86 -14.13 4.78 3.25
C GLU A 86 -13.43 3.99 2.14
N SER A 87 -13.81 4.27 0.89
CA SER A 87 -13.08 3.76 -0.28
C SER A 87 -11.82 4.60 -0.53
N TRP A 88 -10.83 4.04 -1.25
CA TRP A 88 -9.66 4.81 -1.68
C TRP A 88 -10.00 5.99 -2.60
N ARG A 89 -11.20 6.03 -3.20
CA ARG A 89 -11.68 7.20 -3.96
C ARG A 89 -11.91 8.42 -3.05
N GLN A 90 -12.32 8.20 -1.80
CA GLN A 90 -12.55 9.23 -0.80
C GLN A 90 -11.29 9.59 0.00
N ALA A 91 -10.19 8.86 -0.23
CA ALA A 91 -8.92 9.13 0.45
C ALA A 91 -8.36 10.51 0.11
N ARG A 92 -7.64 11.08 1.08
CA ARG A 92 -6.94 12.36 0.98
C ARG A 92 -5.47 12.13 0.73
N TRP A 93 -4.92 12.93 -0.18
CA TRP A 93 -3.48 13.01 -0.37
C TRP A 93 -2.90 13.93 0.70
N VAL A 94 -1.91 13.45 1.46
CA VAL A 94 -1.38 14.18 2.60
C VAL A 94 0.13 14.29 2.59
N ALA A 95 0.63 15.40 3.10
CA ALA A 95 1.95 15.50 3.69
C ALA A 95 1.87 15.02 5.15
N LEU A 96 2.93 14.39 5.65
CA LEU A 96 2.99 13.98 7.06
C LEU A 96 3.79 14.98 7.87
N GLU A 97 3.25 15.31 9.03
CA GLU A 97 3.97 16.01 10.07
C GLU A 97 4.11 15.06 11.27
N GLY A 98 5.35 14.73 11.62
CA GLY A 98 5.66 13.93 12.79
C GLY A 98 6.48 14.74 13.78
N THR A 99 6.39 14.40 15.06
CA THR A 99 7.29 14.97 16.08
C THR A 99 8.50 14.05 16.23
N PRO A 100 9.72 14.42 15.80
CA PRO A 100 10.84 13.48 15.69
C PRO A 100 11.17 12.69 16.97
N ARG A 101 10.93 13.26 18.16
CA ARG A 101 11.19 12.61 19.45
C ARG A 101 10.04 11.73 19.96
N THR A 102 8.81 11.92 19.45
CA THR A 102 7.61 11.27 19.97
C THR A 102 7.00 10.29 18.97
N CYS A 103 6.92 10.71 17.71
CA CYS A 103 6.47 9.90 16.59
C CYS A 103 7.20 10.36 15.31
N PRO A 104 8.42 9.88 15.07
CA PRO A 104 9.08 10.04 13.78
C PRO A 104 8.26 9.36 12.67
N LEU A 105 8.44 9.83 11.43
CA LEU A 105 7.69 9.32 10.28
C LEU A 105 8.08 7.87 9.96
N PRO A 106 7.17 7.01 9.46
CA PRO A 106 7.47 5.59 9.25
C PRO A 106 8.72 5.32 8.40
N HIS A 107 8.98 6.17 7.39
CA HIS A 107 10.12 6.00 6.49
C HIS A 107 11.48 6.27 7.14
N THR A 108 11.53 6.94 8.31
CA THR A 108 12.80 7.21 9.00
C THR A 108 13.38 5.96 9.66
N PHE A 109 12.60 4.88 9.75
CA PHE A 109 13.06 3.57 10.24
C PHE A 109 13.68 2.71 9.14
N LEU A 110 13.67 3.19 7.89
CA LEU A 110 14.04 2.43 6.71
C LEU A 110 15.40 2.85 6.17
N PRO A 111 16.16 1.93 5.57
CA PRO A 111 17.43 2.27 4.90
C PRO A 111 17.24 3.33 3.81
N ARG A 112 16.13 3.26 3.05
CA ARG A 112 15.76 4.28 2.07
C ARG A 112 14.32 4.74 2.29
N PRO A 113 14.00 6.03 2.11
CA PRO A 113 12.65 6.54 2.29
C PRO A 113 11.59 5.93 1.35
N VAL A 114 12.00 5.22 0.30
CA VAL A 114 11.14 4.59 -0.71
C VAL A 114 10.83 3.12 -0.41
N ASP A 115 11.47 2.54 0.60
CA ASP A 115 11.42 1.11 0.90
C ASP A 115 10.06 0.62 1.39
N ASP A 116 9.20 1.53 1.86
CA ASP A 116 7.79 1.31 2.20
C ASP A 116 6.83 1.69 1.06
N LYS A 117 7.28 1.82 -0.19
CA LYS A 117 6.36 2.05 -1.33
C LYS A 117 5.26 0.98 -1.32
N ASN A 118 4.00 1.42 -1.43
CA ASN A 118 2.82 0.56 -1.37
C ASN A 118 2.68 -0.24 -0.07
N TYR A 119 3.25 0.24 1.03
CA TYR A 119 3.01 -0.30 2.35
C TYR A 119 1.83 0.40 3.02
N GLN A 120 1.09 -0.34 3.85
CA GLN A 120 -0.05 0.18 4.60
C GLN A 120 0.24 0.32 6.08
N TYR A 121 -0.35 1.37 6.64
CA TYR A 121 -0.29 1.69 8.05
C TYR A 121 -1.68 2.02 8.57
N ARG A 122 -1.90 1.78 9.86
CA ARG A 122 -2.96 2.42 10.62
C ARG A 122 -2.35 3.62 11.34
N PHE A 123 -2.72 4.82 10.96
CA PHE A 123 -2.26 6.06 11.57
C PHE A 123 -3.20 6.55 12.66
N PHE A 124 -2.62 7.09 13.72
CA PHE A 124 -3.30 7.74 14.82
C PHE A 124 -2.84 9.18 14.86
N GLY A 125 -3.80 10.11 14.89
CA GLY A 125 -3.53 11.51 14.66
C GLY A 125 -4.71 12.24 14.05
N THR A 126 -4.46 13.43 13.56
CA THR A 126 -5.51 14.33 13.05
C THR A 126 -5.03 15.07 11.82
N LEU A 127 -5.97 15.43 10.95
CA LEU A 127 -5.70 16.39 9.89
C LEU A 127 -5.51 17.78 10.50
N ALA A 128 -4.48 18.48 10.07
CA ALA A 128 -4.19 19.83 10.51
C ALA A 128 -5.29 20.81 10.04
N PRO A 129 -5.47 21.94 10.75
CA PRO A 129 -6.31 23.04 10.27
C PRO A 129 -5.65 23.82 9.11
N TYR A 130 -4.35 23.62 8.89
CA TYR A 130 -3.58 24.22 7.79
C TYR A 130 -3.20 23.19 6.73
N ARG A 131 -2.56 23.70 5.67
CA ARG A 131 -2.09 22.94 4.52
C ARG A 131 -0.64 23.30 4.24
N ALA A 132 0.11 22.38 3.63
CA ALA A 132 1.48 22.62 3.17
C ALA A 132 1.45 23.01 1.70
N TYR A 133 2.24 23.99 1.30
CA TYR A 133 2.38 24.33 -0.12
C TYR A 133 3.39 23.38 -0.78
N GLU A 134 2.97 22.75 -1.87
CA GLU A 134 3.80 21.96 -2.78
C GLU A 134 4.16 22.84 -3.99
N PRO A 135 5.39 23.38 -4.06
CA PRO A 135 5.78 24.29 -5.14
C PRO A 135 5.88 23.60 -6.50
N GLN A 136 6.23 22.31 -6.57
CA GLN A 136 6.47 21.62 -7.84
C GLN A 136 5.18 21.33 -8.60
N ALA A 137 4.08 21.13 -7.87
CA ALA A 137 2.74 20.95 -8.43
C ALA A 137 1.84 22.19 -8.25
N ASP A 138 2.39 23.29 -7.73
CA ASP A 138 1.69 24.55 -7.43
C ASP A 138 0.35 24.34 -6.71
N MET A 139 0.38 23.63 -5.58
CA MET A 139 -0.85 23.27 -4.88
C MET A 139 -0.71 23.13 -3.37
N TRP A 140 -1.84 23.19 -2.66
CA TRP A 140 -1.92 23.02 -1.20
C TRP A 140 -2.25 21.58 -0.79
N VAL A 141 -1.32 20.89 -0.15
CA VAL A 141 -1.53 19.52 0.32
C VAL A 141 -2.05 19.54 1.75
N ASP A 142 -3.00 18.65 2.04
CA ASP A 142 -3.47 18.47 3.41
C ASP A 142 -2.35 17.93 4.30
N VAL A 143 -2.25 18.40 5.54
CA VAL A 143 -1.25 17.91 6.49
C VAL A 143 -1.90 16.95 7.47
N PHE A 144 -1.30 15.78 7.66
CA PHE A 144 -1.69 14.84 8.70
C PHE A 144 -0.66 14.87 9.84
N ILE A 145 -1.09 15.30 11.02
CA ILE A 145 -0.28 15.36 12.24
C ILE A 145 -0.30 13.98 12.88
N LEU A 146 0.83 13.28 12.76
CA LEU A 146 1.01 11.91 13.21
C LEU A 146 1.36 11.86 14.70
N LYS A 147 0.58 11.10 15.48
CA LYS A 147 0.83 10.81 16.89
C LYS A 147 1.36 9.39 17.12
N GLY A 148 0.96 8.47 16.27
CA GLY A 148 1.40 7.08 16.30
C GLY A 148 0.97 6.32 15.06
N PHE A 149 1.54 5.13 14.87
CA PHE A 149 1.16 4.25 13.78
C PHE A 149 1.29 2.78 14.16
N MET A 150 0.58 1.94 13.40
CA MET A 150 0.77 0.49 13.36
C MET A 150 1.02 0.05 11.92
N SER A 151 2.00 -0.81 11.72
CA SER A 151 2.31 -1.40 10.41
C SER A 151 1.28 -2.48 10.07
N LEU A 152 0.65 -2.39 8.89
CA LEU A 152 -0.36 -3.34 8.43
C LEU A 152 0.17 -4.33 7.39
N GLY A 153 1.35 -4.05 6.83
CA GLY A 153 1.96 -4.87 5.78
C GLY A 153 1.84 -4.25 4.39
N PRO A 154 2.28 -5.00 3.36
CA PRO A 154 2.10 -4.60 1.97
C PRO A 154 0.62 -4.37 1.64
N ALA A 155 0.35 -3.32 0.87
CA ALA A 155 -0.97 -3.07 0.33
C ALA A 155 -1.42 -4.25 -0.55
N LYS A 156 -2.71 -4.58 -0.47
CA LYS A 156 -3.32 -5.58 -1.37
C LYS A 156 -3.38 -5.07 -2.82
N GLU A 157 -3.54 -3.75 -2.98
CA GLU A 157 -3.70 -3.08 -4.27
C GLU A 157 -2.87 -1.79 -4.29
N GLU A 158 -2.28 -1.48 -5.44
CA GLU A 158 -1.62 -0.20 -5.67
C GLU A 158 -2.67 0.87 -6.03
N ILE A 159 -2.56 2.03 -5.39
CA ILE A 159 -3.42 3.18 -5.67
C ILE A 159 -2.90 3.88 -6.92
N ARG A 160 -3.47 3.54 -8.08
CA ARG A 160 -3.10 4.10 -9.39
C ARG A 160 -3.86 5.39 -9.71
N ARG A 161 -3.88 6.34 -8.77
CA ARG A 161 -4.40 7.70 -9.01
C ARG A 161 -3.29 8.70 -8.71
N PRO A 162 -3.11 9.72 -9.56
CA PRO A 162 -2.21 10.81 -9.23
C PRO A 162 -2.75 11.57 -8.01
N PRO A 163 -1.87 12.32 -7.31
CA PRO A 163 -2.31 13.36 -6.39
C PRO A 163 -3.33 14.28 -7.09
N PRO A 164 -4.28 14.87 -6.34
CA PRO A 164 -5.27 15.75 -6.95
C PRO A 164 -4.60 16.90 -7.69
N ALA A 165 -4.93 17.15 -8.97
CA ALA A 165 -4.36 18.24 -9.77
C ALA A 165 -4.70 19.64 -9.23
N GLN A 166 -5.72 19.71 -8.37
CA GLN A 166 -5.98 20.84 -7.51
C GLN A 166 -6.18 20.30 -6.11
N ALA A 167 -5.33 20.77 -5.20
CA ALA A 167 -5.67 20.86 -3.79
C ALA A 167 -7.10 21.34 -3.69
N SER A 168 -7.99 20.60 -3.03
CA SER A 168 -9.38 21.02 -2.84
C SER A 168 -9.42 22.53 -2.55
N SER A 169 -9.84 23.33 -3.52
CA SER A 169 -9.91 24.80 -3.38
C SER A 169 -11.02 25.21 -2.41
N GLY A 170 -11.82 24.24 -1.95
CA GLY A 170 -12.74 24.39 -0.85
C GLY A 170 -12.02 24.47 0.51
N VAL A 171 -12.63 25.26 1.40
CA VAL A 171 -12.37 25.27 2.84
C VAL A 171 -12.16 23.84 3.34
N ASN A 172 -11.09 23.59 4.09
CA ASN A 172 -10.89 22.31 4.77
C ASN A 172 -12.06 22.13 5.75
N ARG A 173 -13.15 21.48 5.32
CA ARG A 173 -14.38 21.30 6.12
C ARG A 173 -14.17 20.60 7.47
N TYR A 174 -12.97 20.06 7.69
CA TYR A 174 -12.53 19.45 8.94
C TYR A 174 -11.66 20.38 9.81
N ALA A 175 -11.10 21.46 9.27
CA ALA A 175 -10.45 22.54 10.04
C ALA A 175 -11.48 23.30 10.89
N ASP A 176 -12.72 23.44 10.40
CA ASP A 176 -13.82 24.10 11.13
C ASP A 176 -14.41 23.26 12.28
N ARG A 177 -13.87 22.05 12.53
CA ARG A 177 -14.26 21.20 13.66
C ARG A 177 -13.29 21.23 14.84
N ALA A 178 -12.28 22.10 14.82
CA ALA A 178 -11.63 22.47 16.07
C ALA A 178 -12.69 23.18 16.94
N PRO A 179 -13.03 22.70 18.14
CA PRO A 179 -13.86 23.48 19.04
C PRO A 179 -13.14 24.81 19.24
N ASN A 180 -13.85 25.92 19.05
CA ASN A 180 -13.38 27.28 19.28
C ASN A 180 -12.80 27.43 20.70
N LEU A 181 -11.56 27.00 20.90
CA LEU A 181 -10.73 27.31 22.05
C LEU A 181 -10.04 28.62 21.70
N LEU A 182 -10.82 29.70 21.69
CA LEU A 182 -10.41 31.09 21.83
C LEU A 182 -11.69 31.93 21.71
N ARG A 183 -12.32 32.17 22.85
CA ARG A 183 -13.13 33.37 23.12
C ARG A 183 -12.67 33.90 24.48
N PRO A 184 -12.73 35.24 24.65
CA PRO A 184 -11.66 36.09 25.16
C PRO A 184 -11.33 35.89 26.64
#